data_AF-A0A9E3W4Y7-F1
#
_entry.id   AF-A0A9E3W4Y7-F1
#
_cell.length_a   1.000
_cell.length_b   1.000
_cell.length_c   1.000
_cell.angle_alpha   90.00
_cell.angle_beta   90.00
_cell.angle_gamma   90.00
#
_symmetry.space_group_name_H-M   'P 1'
#
loop_
_entity.id
_entity.type
_entity.pdbx_description
1 polymer ?
#
loop_
_entity_poly.entity_id
_entity_poly.type
_entity_poly.pdbx_seq_one_letter_code
_entity_poly.pdbx_strand_id
1 'polypeptide(L)'
;MSDLQLALIALGAALVAAVAGYNVLQERRARRHAEAAFRGAHVDALLDPLAARLEPVLGELPADDRQDPSLGALDEVIAPAGPGEAGESAAPGSVISSRIDTVAMVLADQPVTRAQVEPLLDALEAHATPVHVEGLVDEQWTPVEDSPRDSWRELRVALQLASRAGPVAEEEIAAFNETVVGFAASLNAVSQRE
;
A
#
# COMPACT_ATOMS: atom_id res chain seq x y z
N MET A 1 -2.33 21.44 49.42
CA MET A 1 -1.85 21.13 48.06
C MET A 1 -1.06 22.33 47.60
N SER A 2 0.22 22.19 47.24
CA SER A 2 1.03 23.35 46.86
C SER A 2 0.58 23.89 45.50
N ASP A 3 0.61 25.21 45.33
CA ASP A 3 0.20 25.90 44.09
C ASP A 3 1.01 25.40 42.87
N LEU A 4 2.28 25.05 43.11
CA LEU A 4 3.19 24.47 42.13
C LEU A 4 2.81 23.04 41.71
N GLN A 5 2.28 22.22 42.62
CA GLN A 5 1.74 20.90 42.27
C GLN A 5 0.47 21.02 41.41
N LEU A 6 -0.40 21.98 41.72
CA LEU A 6 -1.58 22.26 40.89
C LEU A 6 -1.18 22.72 39.49
N ALA A 7 -0.19 23.61 39.37
CA ALA A 7 0.34 24.05 38.08
C ALA A 7 0.95 22.89 37.26
N LEU A 8 1.73 22.01 37.89
CA LEU A 8 2.31 20.84 37.23
C LEU A 8 1.26 19.82 36.76
N ILE A 9 0.24 19.58 37.58
CA ILE A 9 -0.88 18.69 37.22
C ILE A 9 -1.64 19.27 36.02
N ALA A 10 -1.92 20.58 36.03
CA ALA A 10 -2.60 21.25 34.93
C ALA A 10 -1.79 21.17 33.62
N LEU A 11 -0.47 21.40 33.69
CA LEU A 11 0.41 21.31 32.53
C LEU A 11 0.47 19.88 31.96
N GLY A 12 0.58 18.87 32.83
CA GLY A 12 0.58 17.47 32.43
C GLY A 12 -0.73 17.06 31.76
N ALA A 13 -1.87 17.46 32.33
CA ALA A 13 -3.19 17.20 31.76
C ALA A 13 -3.35 17.87 30.38
N ALA A 14 -2.85 19.10 30.21
CA ALA A 14 -2.89 19.80 28.94
C ALA A 14 -2.05 19.09 27.86
N LEU A 15 -0.86 18.57 28.21
CA LEU A 15 0.00 17.85 27.28
C LEU A 15 -0.63 16.51 26.84
N VAL A 16 -1.21 15.75 27.78
CA VAL A 16 -1.93 14.51 27.46
C VAL A 16 -3.13 14.78 26.55
N ALA A 17 -3.90 15.83 26.83
CA ALA A 17 -5.04 16.23 26.00
C ALA A 17 -4.58 16.65 24.58
N ALA A 18 -3.45 17.34 24.45
CA ALA A 18 -2.90 17.72 23.15
C ALA A 18 -2.48 16.49 22.32
N VAL A 19 -1.76 15.53 22.93
CA VAL A 19 -1.37 14.29 22.25
C VAL A 19 -2.58 13.44 21.88
N ALA A 20 -3.56 13.30 22.79
CA ALA A 20 -4.80 12.58 22.51
C ALA A 20 -5.60 13.25 21.38
N GLY A 21 -5.69 14.59 21.39
CA GLY A 21 -6.34 15.35 20.31
C GLY A 21 -5.65 15.18 18.97
N TYR A 22 -4.31 15.19 18.96
CA TYR A 22 -3.52 14.93 17.75
C TYR A 22 -3.74 13.51 17.22
N ASN A 23 -3.78 12.51 18.11
CA ASN A 23 -4.02 11.11 17.74
C ASN A 23 -5.46 10.89 17.22
N VAL A 24 -6.47 11.53 17.83
CA VAL A 24 -7.85 11.49 17.32
C VAL A 24 -7.98 12.18 15.96
N LEU A 25 -7.18 13.22 15.70
CA LEU A 25 -7.16 13.89 14.40
C LEU A 25 -6.51 13.01 13.32
N GLN A 26 -5.41 12.33 13.68
CA GLN A 26 -4.75 11.28 12.89
C GLN A 26 -5.74 10.17 12.51
N GLU A 27 -6.42 9.58 13.50
CA GLU A 27 -7.39 8.50 13.28
C GLU A 27 -8.58 8.97 12.42
N ARG A 28 -9.08 10.19 12.64
CA ARG A 28 -10.16 10.76 11.82
C ARG A 28 -9.73 11.02 10.38
N ARG A 29 -8.48 11.41 10.13
CA ARG A 29 -7.95 11.60 8.77
C ARG A 29 -7.81 10.25 8.09
N ALA A 30 -7.16 9.28 8.74
CA ALA A 30 -7.00 7.91 8.24
C ALA A 30 -8.34 7.24 7.91
N ARG A 31 -9.36 7.39 8.78
CA ARG A 31 -10.70 6.83 8.56
C ARG A 31 -11.41 7.44 7.35
N ARG A 32 -11.15 8.72 7.04
CA ARG A 32 -11.70 9.36 5.82
C ARG A 32 -11.11 8.78 4.54
N HIS A 33 -9.86 8.32 4.55
CA HIS A 33 -9.24 7.63 3.41
C HIS A 33 -9.89 6.26 3.16
N ALA A 34 -10.14 5.48 4.23
CA ALA A 34 -10.88 4.23 4.12
C ALA A 34 -12.31 4.46 3.59
N GLU A 35 -13.04 5.43 4.14
CA GLU A 35 -14.41 5.75 3.71
C GLU A 35 -14.50 6.41 2.31
N ALA A 36 -13.41 6.99 1.80
CA ALA A 36 -13.33 7.47 0.41
C ALA A 36 -13.19 6.29 -0.57
N ALA A 37 -12.39 5.28 -0.24
CA ALA A 37 -12.25 4.06 -1.03
C ALA A 37 -13.56 3.22 -1.10
N PHE A 38 -14.40 3.28 -0.05
CA PHE A 38 -15.71 2.60 -0.02
C PHE A 38 -16.89 3.44 -0.54
N ARG A 39 -16.71 4.72 -0.90
CA ARG A 39 -17.81 5.63 -1.29
C ARG A 39 -18.23 5.57 -2.75
N GLY A 40 -17.57 4.75 -3.57
CA GLY A 40 -18.19 4.30 -4.82
C GLY A 40 -19.47 3.58 -4.43
N ALA A 41 -20.63 4.13 -4.80
CA ALA A 41 -21.93 3.53 -4.56
C ALA A 41 -21.97 2.14 -5.20
N HIS A 42 -21.55 1.13 -4.43
CA HIS A 42 -21.80 -0.26 -4.76
C HIS A 42 -23.31 -0.39 -4.56
N VAL A 43 -24.04 -0.32 -5.67
CA VAL A 43 -25.40 -0.86 -5.72
C VAL A 43 -25.29 -2.25 -5.11
N ASP A 44 -25.94 -2.43 -3.97
CA ASP A 44 -25.85 -3.65 -3.19
C ASP A 44 -26.37 -4.82 -4.05
N ALA A 45 -25.44 -5.59 -4.60
CA ALA A 45 -25.72 -6.69 -5.50
C ALA A 45 -26.53 -7.82 -4.85
N LEU A 46 -26.66 -7.81 -3.52
CA LEU A 46 -27.49 -8.75 -2.76
C LEU A 46 -28.91 -8.22 -2.51
N LEU A 47 -29.13 -6.91 -2.57
CA LEU A 47 -30.41 -6.27 -2.23
C LEU A 47 -31.15 -5.66 -3.42
N ASP A 48 -30.64 -5.74 -4.65
CA ASP A 48 -31.37 -5.30 -5.84
C ASP A 48 -32.19 -6.44 -6.47
N PRO A 49 -33.52 -6.48 -6.29
CA PRO A 49 -34.39 -7.47 -6.92
C PRO A 49 -34.67 -7.17 -8.40
N LEU A 50 -34.13 -6.08 -8.98
CA LEU A 50 -34.43 -5.63 -10.35
C LEU A 50 -33.24 -5.67 -11.31
N ALA A 51 -32.03 -5.94 -10.85
CA ALA A 51 -30.92 -6.28 -11.73
C ALA A 51 -31.20 -7.66 -12.34
N ALA A 52 -31.67 -7.67 -13.59
CA ALA A 52 -31.85 -8.88 -14.37
C ALA A 52 -30.60 -9.75 -14.21
N ARG A 53 -30.79 -10.97 -13.71
CA ARG A 53 -29.74 -11.95 -13.48
C ARG A 53 -28.95 -12.13 -14.78
N LEU A 54 -27.79 -11.49 -14.88
CA LEU A 54 -26.88 -11.63 -16.02
C LEU A 54 -26.05 -12.89 -15.78
N GLU A 55 -26.65 -14.05 -16.06
CA GLU A 55 -25.86 -15.28 -16.19
C GLU A 55 -24.94 -15.11 -17.41
N PRO A 56 -23.62 -15.34 -17.29
CA PRO A 56 -22.72 -15.32 -18.43
C PRO A 56 -23.15 -16.40 -19.42
N VAL A 57 -23.81 -16.01 -20.50
CA VAL A 57 -24.12 -16.93 -21.60
C VAL A 57 -22.83 -17.07 -22.42
N LEU A 58 -22.11 -18.17 -22.21
CA LEU A 58 -21.13 -18.64 -23.18
C LEU A 58 -21.87 -18.89 -24.49
N GLY A 59 -21.74 -17.96 -25.45
CA GLY A 59 -22.27 -18.15 -26.80
C GLY A 59 -21.74 -19.45 -27.40
N GLU A 60 -22.49 -20.02 -28.37
CA GLU A 60 -22.11 -21.26 -29.04
C GLU A 60 -20.69 -21.14 -29.61
N LEU A 61 -19.76 -21.85 -28.97
CA LEU A 61 -18.40 -22.00 -29.46
C LEU A 61 -18.44 -22.80 -30.77
N PRO A 62 -17.70 -22.39 -31.82
CA PRO A 62 -17.59 -23.17 -33.03
C PRO A 62 -17.14 -24.59 -32.71
N ALA A 63 -17.84 -25.59 -33.25
CA ALA A 63 -17.43 -26.97 -33.15
C ALA A 63 -16.13 -27.19 -33.95
N ASP A 64 -15.22 -27.98 -33.37
CA ASP A 64 -13.96 -28.48 -33.93
C ASP A 64 -12.83 -27.50 -34.23
N ASP A 65 -11.98 -27.29 -33.22
CA ASP A 65 -10.61 -27.86 -33.22
C ASP A 65 -10.06 -27.83 -31.78
N ARG A 66 -10.75 -28.54 -30.87
CA ARG A 66 -10.34 -28.60 -29.47
C ARG A 66 -9.20 -29.62 -29.35
N GLN A 67 -7.97 -29.17 -29.55
CA GLN A 67 -6.81 -29.82 -28.95
C GLN A 67 -6.88 -29.56 -27.45
N ASP A 68 -7.67 -30.34 -26.71
CA ASP A 68 -7.53 -30.40 -25.26
C ASP A 68 -6.10 -30.92 -24.99
N PRO A 69 -5.21 -30.14 -24.36
CA PRO A 69 -4.00 -30.73 -23.81
C PRO A 69 -4.49 -31.80 -22.84
N SER A 70 -4.15 -33.06 -23.11
CA SER A 70 -4.45 -34.14 -22.17
C SER A 70 -3.81 -33.75 -20.84
N LEU A 71 -4.64 -33.37 -19.88
CA LEU A 71 -4.23 -33.25 -18.49
C LEU A 71 -3.89 -34.66 -18.04
N GLY A 72 -2.64 -35.07 -18.30
CA GLY A 72 -2.07 -36.27 -17.72
C GLY A 72 -2.30 -36.21 -16.22
N ALA A 73 -2.92 -37.27 -15.71
CA ALA A 73 -3.21 -37.55 -14.30
C ALA A 73 -3.02 -36.35 -13.35
N LEU A 74 -4.11 -35.62 -13.07
CA LEU A 74 -4.16 -34.58 -12.02
C LEU A 74 -3.73 -35.09 -10.62
N ASP A 75 -3.54 -36.41 -10.47
CA ASP A 75 -3.02 -37.06 -9.26
C ASP A 75 -1.52 -36.79 -9.02
N GLU A 76 -0.74 -36.36 -10.02
CA GLU A 76 0.68 -36.06 -9.85
C GLU A 76 0.96 -34.58 -9.48
N VAL A 77 -0.03 -33.69 -9.63
CA VAL A 77 0.12 -32.24 -9.40
C VAL A 77 -0.11 -31.85 -7.93
N ILE A 78 -0.70 -32.72 -7.11
CA ILE A 78 -0.72 -32.57 -5.65
C ILE A 78 0.51 -33.25 -5.03
N ALA A 79 1.67 -33.08 -5.65
CA ALA A 79 2.91 -33.17 -4.88
C ALA A 79 2.95 -31.93 -3.98
N PRO A 80 3.20 -32.05 -2.65
CA PRO A 80 3.50 -30.87 -1.85
C PRO A 80 4.61 -30.13 -2.59
N ALA A 81 4.37 -28.86 -2.91
CA ALA A 81 5.36 -28.03 -3.58
C ALA A 81 6.69 -28.27 -2.86
N GLY A 82 7.66 -28.85 -3.57
CA GLY A 82 9.04 -28.86 -3.09
C GLY A 82 9.44 -27.41 -2.83
N PRO A 83 10.61 -27.15 -2.21
CA PRO A 83 11.13 -25.79 -2.06
C PRO A 83 11.50 -25.23 -3.44
N GLY A 84 10.51 -25.01 -4.30
CA GLY A 84 10.57 -24.17 -5.47
C GLY A 84 10.55 -22.76 -4.93
N GLU A 85 11.66 -22.08 -5.16
CA GLU A 85 11.89 -20.64 -5.04
C GLU A 85 10.70 -19.94 -4.40
N ALA A 86 10.75 -19.88 -3.07
CA ALA A 86 9.79 -19.14 -2.28
C ALA A 86 9.76 -17.73 -2.86
N GLY A 87 8.76 -17.45 -3.70
CA GLY A 87 8.50 -16.12 -4.20
C GLY A 87 8.52 -15.21 -3.00
N GLU A 88 9.48 -14.29 -3.02
CA GLU A 88 9.95 -13.47 -1.92
C GLU A 88 8.84 -13.26 -0.90
N SER A 89 8.84 -14.11 0.13
CA SER A 89 7.75 -14.14 1.10
C SER A 89 7.82 -12.82 1.81
N ALA A 90 6.87 -11.93 1.50
CA ALA A 90 6.74 -10.62 2.14
C ALA A 90 6.99 -10.81 3.64
N ALA A 91 8.03 -10.14 4.16
CA ALA A 91 8.39 -10.26 5.56
C ALA A 91 7.14 -9.98 6.42
N PRO A 92 6.93 -10.65 7.56
CA PRO A 92 5.75 -10.44 8.38
C PRO A 92 5.62 -8.97 8.76
N GLY A 93 4.64 -8.26 8.16
CA GLY A 93 4.43 -6.81 8.33
C GLY A 93 4.65 -5.96 7.07
N SER A 94 5.23 -6.53 6.01
CA SER A 94 5.35 -5.91 4.68
C SER A 94 3.98 -5.81 4.01
N VAL A 95 3.56 -4.59 3.69
CA VAL A 95 2.34 -4.29 2.94
C VAL A 95 2.57 -4.42 1.43
N ILE A 96 3.80 -4.17 0.98
CA ILE A 96 4.19 -4.20 -0.43
C ILE A 96 4.32 -5.63 -0.96
N SER A 97 3.79 -5.89 -2.15
CA SER A 97 3.75 -7.18 -2.84
C SER A 97 4.28 -7.09 -4.26
N SER A 98 5.35 -7.83 -4.55
CA SER A 98 5.97 -7.90 -5.88
C SER A 98 5.06 -8.46 -6.99
N ARG A 99 3.92 -9.07 -6.64
CA ARG A 99 2.97 -9.62 -7.62
C ARG A 99 2.00 -8.58 -8.17
N ILE A 100 1.68 -7.54 -7.39
CA ILE A 100 0.61 -6.60 -7.71
C ILE A 100 1.07 -5.15 -7.68
N ASP A 101 2.26 -4.87 -7.16
CA ASP A 101 2.79 -3.52 -7.05
C ASP A 101 3.99 -3.32 -7.99
N THR A 102 4.10 -2.11 -8.55
CA THR A 102 5.35 -1.63 -9.14
C THR A 102 6.16 -0.96 -8.06
N VAL A 103 7.37 -1.48 -7.80
CA VAL A 103 8.21 -1.05 -6.67
C VAL A 103 9.38 -0.21 -7.18
N ALA A 104 9.56 0.96 -6.56
CA ALA A 104 10.72 1.81 -6.74
C ALA A 104 11.50 1.88 -5.43
N MET A 105 12.77 1.47 -5.48
CA MET A 105 13.69 1.47 -4.36
C MET A 105 14.54 2.75 -4.38
N VAL A 106 14.53 3.47 -3.27
CA VAL A 106 15.27 4.72 -3.07
C VAL A 106 16.38 4.47 -2.05
N LEU A 107 17.62 4.55 -2.53
CA LEU A 107 18.84 4.33 -1.74
C LEU A 107 19.51 5.67 -1.48
N ALA A 108 19.56 6.09 -0.22
CA ALA A 108 20.11 7.36 0.20
C ALA A 108 21.48 7.23 0.90
N ASP A 109 22.43 8.07 0.50
CA ASP A 109 23.77 8.12 1.10
C ASP A 109 23.75 8.55 2.57
N GLN A 110 22.78 9.40 2.93
CA GLN A 110 22.55 9.88 4.29
C GLN A 110 21.17 9.43 4.79
N PRO A 111 21.00 9.19 6.11
CA PRO A 111 19.70 8.87 6.67
C PRO A 111 18.68 9.96 6.34
N VAL A 112 17.61 9.59 5.63
CA VAL A 112 16.48 10.44 5.29
C VAL A 112 15.55 10.48 6.49
N THR A 113 15.33 11.66 7.05
CA THR A 113 14.45 11.85 8.21
C THR A 113 12.97 11.84 7.81
N ARG A 114 12.07 11.54 8.76
CA ARG A 114 10.62 11.56 8.56
C ARG A 114 10.13 12.89 8.00
N ALA A 115 10.65 14.01 8.48
CA ALA A 115 10.31 15.34 7.97
C ALA A 115 10.69 15.53 6.48
N GLN A 116 11.72 14.82 6.00
CA GLN A 116 12.10 14.85 4.59
C GLN A 116 11.23 13.91 3.74
N VAL A 117 10.68 12.83 4.32
CA VAL A 117 9.76 11.90 3.65
C VAL A 117 8.34 12.46 3.57
N GLU A 118 7.92 13.30 4.52
CA GLU A 118 6.57 13.90 4.55
C GLU A 118 6.12 14.54 3.22
N PRO A 119 6.92 15.38 2.53
CA PRO A 119 6.55 15.95 1.24
C PRO A 119 6.31 14.89 0.14
N LEU A 120 7.03 13.76 0.20
CA LEU A 120 6.81 12.64 -0.72
C LEU A 120 5.47 11.98 -0.40
N LEU A 121 5.16 11.72 0.87
CA LEU A 121 3.89 11.12 1.27
C LEU A 121 2.70 11.99 0.84
N ASP A 122 2.79 13.30 1.08
CA ASP A 122 1.76 14.27 0.65
C ASP A 122 1.58 14.29 -0.88
N ALA A 123 2.67 14.18 -1.65
CA ALA A 123 2.60 14.11 -3.10
C ALA A 123 1.96 12.79 -3.58
N LEU A 124 2.26 11.68 -2.90
CA LEU A 124 1.73 10.36 -3.24
C LEU A 124 0.24 10.21 -2.87
N GLU A 125 -0.27 10.97 -1.90
CA GLU A 125 -1.72 11.02 -1.57
C GLU A 125 -2.60 11.45 -2.76
N ALA A 126 -2.03 12.11 -3.78
CA ALA A 126 -2.78 12.56 -4.96
C ALA A 126 -3.13 11.42 -5.94
N HIS A 127 -2.50 10.25 -5.82
CA HIS A 127 -2.79 9.10 -6.66
C HIS A 127 -4.14 8.48 -6.32
N ALA A 128 -4.87 8.02 -7.35
CA ALA A 128 -6.17 7.38 -7.16
C ALA A 128 -6.01 5.94 -6.66
N THR A 129 -4.91 5.31 -7.06
CA THR A 129 -4.56 3.94 -6.70
C THR A 129 -3.68 3.93 -5.45
N PRO A 130 -3.81 2.93 -4.54
CA PRO A 130 -3.01 2.89 -3.33
C PRO A 130 -1.50 2.93 -3.60
N VAL A 131 -0.81 3.77 -2.84
CA VAL A 131 0.65 3.84 -2.79
C VAL A 131 1.11 3.53 -1.36
N HIS A 132 2.15 2.70 -1.25
CA HIS A 132 2.74 2.30 0.01
C HIS A 132 4.20 2.72 0.08
N VAL A 133 4.64 3.19 1.25
CA VAL A 133 6.03 3.58 1.50
C VAL A 133 6.54 2.85 2.72
N GLU A 134 7.64 2.15 2.57
CA GLU A 134 8.27 1.40 3.65
C GLU A 134 9.74 1.73 3.74
N GLY A 135 10.25 1.77 4.96
CA GLY A 135 11.66 1.95 5.26
C GLY A 135 12.27 0.70 5.88
N LEU A 136 13.52 0.43 5.56
CA LEU A 136 14.25 -0.69 6.14
C LEU A 136 14.66 -0.35 7.59
N VAL A 137 14.22 -1.17 8.54
CA VAL A 137 14.53 -1.07 9.97
C VAL A 137 14.91 -2.46 10.48
N ASP A 138 16.13 -2.60 11.01
CA ASP A 138 16.62 -3.88 11.57
C ASP A 138 16.43 -5.07 10.60
N GLU A 139 16.80 -4.87 9.33
CA GLU A 139 16.64 -5.83 8.22
C GLU A 139 15.19 -6.19 7.86
N GLN A 140 14.21 -5.46 8.40
CA GLN A 140 12.80 -5.64 8.13
C GLN A 140 12.18 -4.38 7.52
N TRP A 141 11.48 -4.56 6.41
CA TRP A 141 10.68 -3.49 5.81
C TRP A 141 9.46 -3.19 6.68
N THR A 142 9.30 -1.93 7.05
CA THR A 142 8.19 -1.46 7.89
C THR A 142 7.57 -0.20 7.26
N PRO A 143 6.24 -0.05 7.27
CA PRO A 143 5.59 1.20 6.88
C PRO A 143 6.21 2.40 7.56
N VAL A 144 6.50 3.45 6.80
CA VAL A 144 7.15 4.65 7.37
C VAL A 144 6.27 5.31 8.42
N GLU A 145 4.95 5.17 8.34
CA GLU A 145 3.98 5.65 9.33
C GLU A 145 4.13 4.92 10.66
N ASP A 146 4.24 3.59 10.62
CA ASP A 146 4.27 2.71 11.80
C ASP A 146 5.69 2.44 12.32
N SER A 147 6.71 2.88 11.59
CA SER A 147 8.11 2.61 11.92
C SER A 147 8.53 3.23 13.25
N PRO A 148 9.25 2.46 14.11
CA PRO A 148 9.79 2.96 15.38
C PRO A 148 10.99 3.90 15.19
N ARG A 149 11.60 3.93 13.99
CA ARG A 149 12.65 4.87 13.61
C ARG A 149 12.08 6.08 12.90
N ASP A 150 12.77 7.21 13.01
CA ASP A 150 12.44 8.45 12.30
C ASP A 150 13.30 8.70 11.06
N SER A 151 14.22 7.78 10.73
CA SER A 151 15.17 7.96 9.64
C SER A 151 15.60 6.65 9.02
N TRP A 152 15.76 6.65 7.70
CA TRP A 152 16.03 5.46 6.88
C TRP A 152 17.06 5.75 5.79
N ARG A 153 17.86 4.75 5.44
CA ARG A 153 18.80 4.82 4.30
C ARG A 153 18.23 4.15 3.05
N GLU A 154 17.31 3.21 3.26
CA GLU A 154 16.68 2.44 2.20
C GLU A 154 15.17 2.58 2.38
N LEU A 155 14.53 3.08 1.33
CA LEU A 155 13.09 3.25 1.23
C LEU A 155 12.62 2.48 0.02
N ARG A 156 11.43 1.90 0.09
CA ARG A 156 10.73 1.38 -1.07
C ARG A 156 9.36 2.03 -1.15
N VAL A 157 9.02 2.45 -2.35
CA VAL A 157 7.76 3.11 -2.69
C VAL A 157 7.08 2.21 -3.71
N ALA A 158 5.83 1.83 -3.47
CA ALA A 158 5.13 0.90 -4.33
C ALA A 158 3.74 1.40 -4.71
N LEU A 159 3.44 1.36 -6.00
CA LEU A 159 2.12 1.69 -6.56
C LEU A 159 1.42 0.40 -6.98
N GLN A 160 0.17 0.21 -6.54
CA GLN A 160 -0.60 -0.98 -6.93
C GLN A 160 -1.01 -0.90 -8.42
N LEU A 161 -0.72 -1.95 -9.20
CA LEU A 161 -0.96 -1.98 -10.65
C LEU A 161 -2.42 -2.28 -11.04
N ALA A 162 -3.18 -2.87 -10.12
CA ALA A 162 -4.58 -3.18 -10.35
C ALA A 162 -5.37 -3.12 -9.05
N SER A 163 -6.48 -2.38 -9.06
CA SER A 163 -7.42 -2.29 -7.93
C SER A 163 -8.78 -2.87 -8.31
N ARG A 164 -9.73 -2.88 -7.36
CA ARG A 164 -11.12 -3.30 -7.63
C ARG A 164 -11.84 -2.36 -8.63
N ALA A 165 -11.31 -1.18 -8.88
CA ALA A 165 -11.84 -0.23 -9.85
C ALA A 165 -11.31 -0.48 -11.28
N GLY A 166 -10.28 -1.30 -11.45
CA GLY A 166 -9.65 -1.58 -12.75
C GLY A 166 -8.11 -1.52 -12.71
N PRO A 167 -7.47 -1.69 -13.88
CA PRO A 167 -6.02 -1.50 -14.01
C PRO A 167 -5.63 -0.04 -13.79
N VAL A 168 -4.41 0.17 -13.28
CA VAL A 168 -3.82 1.51 -13.15
C VAL A 168 -3.64 2.15 -14.53
N ALA A 169 -3.87 3.46 -14.64
CA ALA A 169 -3.67 4.19 -15.88
C ALA A 169 -2.17 4.41 -16.14
N GLU A 170 -1.76 4.44 -17.41
CA GLU A 170 -0.35 4.66 -17.78
C GLU A 170 0.13 6.05 -17.33
N GLU A 171 -0.75 7.04 -17.39
CA GLU A 171 -0.48 8.40 -16.93
C GLU A 171 -0.23 8.45 -15.41
N GLU A 172 -0.91 7.59 -14.65
CA GLU A 172 -0.74 7.49 -13.19
C GLU A 172 0.61 6.84 -12.85
N ILE A 173 1.01 5.79 -13.59
CA ILE A 173 2.34 5.19 -13.46
C ILE A 173 3.43 6.23 -13.79
N ALA A 174 3.24 7.04 -14.84
CA ALA A 174 4.19 8.07 -15.22
C ALA A 174 4.35 9.15 -14.13
N ALA A 175 3.22 9.66 -13.61
CA ALA A 175 3.23 10.64 -12.52
C ALA A 175 3.89 10.08 -11.23
N PHE A 176 3.66 8.81 -10.93
CA PHE A 176 4.30 8.13 -9.82
C PHE A 176 5.82 8.10 -9.98
N ASN A 177 6.30 7.68 -11.16
CA ASN A 177 7.74 7.62 -11.44
C ASN A 177 8.39 9.02 -11.35
N GLU A 178 7.75 10.05 -11.89
CA GLU A 178 8.24 11.43 -11.79
C GLU A 178 8.35 11.91 -10.33
N THR A 179 7.34 11.57 -9.52
CA THR A 179 7.32 11.91 -8.09
C THR A 179 8.47 11.25 -7.34
N VAL A 180 8.69 9.95 -7.54
CA VAL A 180 9.78 9.21 -6.88
C VAL A 180 11.15 9.69 -7.35
N VAL A 181 11.33 9.93 -8.65
CA VAL A 181 12.59 10.45 -9.21
C VAL A 181 12.88 11.86 -8.67
N GLY A 182 11.88 12.74 -8.63
CA GLY A 182 12.02 14.09 -8.08
C GLY A 182 12.40 14.07 -6.60
N PHE A 183 11.81 13.15 -5.82
CA PHE A 183 12.19 12.94 -4.43
C PHE A 183 13.62 12.42 -4.28
N ALA A 184 14.01 11.38 -5.02
CA ALA A 184 15.37 10.86 -4.97
C ALA A 184 16.41 11.93 -5.34
N ALA A 185 16.13 12.74 -6.37
CA ALA A 185 16.97 13.87 -6.77
C ALA A 185 17.11 14.92 -5.65
N SER A 186 16.04 15.19 -4.89
CA SER A 186 16.07 16.14 -3.77
C SER A 186 16.98 15.69 -2.62
N LEU A 187 17.26 14.38 -2.53
CA LEU A 187 18.05 13.76 -1.47
C LEU A 187 19.47 13.38 -1.91
N ASN A 188 19.86 13.63 -3.17
CA ASN A 188 21.03 13.01 -3.82
C ASN A 188 21.00 11.46 -3.69
N ALA A 189 19.82 10.87 -3.69
CA ALA A 189 19.61 9.42 -3.60
C ALA A 189 19.47 8.81 -5.00
N VAL A 190 19.75 7.50 -5.11
CA VAL A 190 19.53 6.73 -6.34
C VAL A 190 18.19 6.02 -6.25
N SER A 191 17.34 6.19 -7.28
CA SER A 191 16.11 5.42 -7.44
C SER A 191 16.32 4.30 -8.46
N GLN A 192 16.01 3.05 -8.09
CA GLN A 192 15.99 1.89 -9.00
C GLN A 192 14.58 1.28 -9.02
N ARG A 193 14.11 0.88 -10.20
CA ARG A 193 12.84 0.15 -10.34
C ARG A 193 13.14 -1.33 -10.50
N GLU A 194 12.40 -2.16 -9.78
CA GLU A 194 12.42 -3.62 -9.94
C GLU A 194 11.51 -4.08 -11.09
#